data_AF-F5YR71-F1
#
_entry.id   AF-F5YR71-F1
#
_cell.length_a   1.000
_cell.length_b   1.000
_cell.length_c   1.000
_cell.angle_alpha   90.00
_cell.angle_beta   90.00
_cell.angle_gamma   90.00
#
_symmetry.space_group_name_H-M   'P 1'
#
loop_
_entity.id
_entity.type
_entity.pdbx_description
1 polymer ?
#
loop_
_entity_poly.entity_id
_entity_poly.type
_entity_poly.pdbx_seq_one_letter_code
_entity_poly.pdbx_strand_id
1 'polypeptide(L)'
;MKQFYWLLISFAAVIVSGCSNPFFPKKPEIPPEPKAVLESLRISQEPNKSFYIIGEDFDHQGLEVIGLYSDNTEKIEPIDRENLSGYDEETPGPQDITVSVEEETATFTVIVCDLDHIAVSATPQKLNYAKGEALDITGLEIIGYYAYEDSPFLSQNEPVFPENLSGYNMEIPSPQSVTVTIKEKTAGFAIKVFPLEWLEITGKGKEYYVLGEELDLDSMEVTGHYVDPNDPYTEVTRIETLEPGMISGYDPDAMGSQTVTITIDGKTEVFTIKVWEFIDLVISSLPLKKIYTKGDELDLKGLVVIGTYTDDGSNTVEREETITLDNIIGYDKDLQDVQIITVKVRHLEVSFTITVEGQVQVLIYLDAPPGGVPEHITLSKTGVNFPSEVELTLSLEYEEYGWFINNSDSAASLSETFVLNAHGLPLSDNLLRIEVKTFEGIYYGKELVFTIVK
;
A
#
# COMPACT_ATOMS: atom_id res chain seq x y z
N MET A 1 45.92 -42.17 -53.43
CA MET A 1 47.13 -42.80 -54.00
C MET A 1 47.85 -43.51 -52.85
N LYS A 2 48.01 -44.83 -52.71
CA LYS A 2 47.87 -46.07 -53.50
C LYS A 2 47.17 -47.10 -52.56
N GLN A 3 46.13 -47.88 -52.83
CA GLN A 3 45.79 -48.87 -53.86
C GLN A 3 46.66 -50.16 -53.91
N PHE A 4 45.97 -51.30 -53.67
CA PHE A 4 46.22 -52.72 -54.03
C PHE A 4 47.29 -53.51 -53.24
N TYR A 5 47.13 -54.80 -52.89
CA TYR A 5 46.54 -55.93 -53.63
C TYR A 5 45.98 -57.04 -52.70
N TRP A 6 44.93 -57.72 -53.15
CA TRP A 6 44.37 -58.97 -52.60
C TRP A 6 45.27 -60.18 -52.87
N LEU A 7 45.25 -61.20 -52.00
CA LEU A 7 45.57 -62.57 -52.44
C LEU A 7 44.62 -63.58 -51.77
N LEU A 8 43.69 -64.08 -52.58
CA LEU A 8 42.95 -65.32 -52.37
C LEU A 8 43.88 -66.50 -52.65
N ILE A 9 44.00 -67.43 -51.71
CA ILE A 9 44.41 -68.80 -52.01
C ILE A 9 43.37 -69.74 -51.39
N SER A 10 42.51 -70.27 -52.24
CA SER A 10 41.75 -71.49 -52.01
C SER A 10 42.62 -72.69 -52.35
N PHE A 11 42.71 -73.72 -51.50
CA PHE A 11 42.87 -75.10 -51.99
C PHE A 11 42.40 -76.16 -50.98
N ALA A 12 41.58 -77.06 -51.52
CA ALA A 12 41.37 -78.47 -51.22
C ALA A 12 40.94 -78.91 -49.81
N ALA A 13 39.66 -79.30 -49.76
CA ALA A 13 39.16 -80.31 -48.84
C ALA A 13 39.86 -81.66 -49.12
N VAL A 14 40.55 -82.19 -48.12
CA VAL A 14 40.89 -83.61 -48.02
C VAL A 14 40.04 -84.20 -46.91
N ILE A 15 39.10 -85.05 -47.30
CA ILE A 15 38.26 -85.82 -46.40
C ILE A 15 39.07 -87.06 -46.02
N VAL A 16 39.64 -87.10 -44.83
CA VAL A 16 40.12 -88.35 -44.22
C VAL A 16 39.19 -88.68 -43.07
N SER A 17 38.43 -89.74 -43.30
CA SER A 17 37.50 -90.34 -42.36
C SER A 17 38.25 -91.08 -41.26
N GLY A 18 37.77 -90.93 -40.03
CA GLY A 18 37.97 -91.90 -38.96
C GLY A 18 39.20 -91.69 -38.09
N CYS A 19 39.00 -91.13 -36.90
CA CYS A 19 39.37 -91.76 -35.63
C CYS A 19 38.76 -90.99 -34.45
N SER A 20 38.08 -91.74 -33.58
CA SER A 20 37.74 -91.51 -32.17
C SER A 20 37.93 -90.11 -31.56
N ASN A 21 36.79 -89.58 -31.10
CA ASN A 21 36.59 -88.55 -30.08
C ASN A 21 37.80 -88.30 -29.16
N PRO A 22 38.61 -87.25 -29.38
CA PRO A 22 39.64 -86.87 -28.43
C PRO A 22 38.98 -86.17 -27.23
N PHE A 23 39.25 -86.73 -26.07
CA PHE A 23 39.04 -86.12 -24.76
C PHE A 23 39.68 -84.72 -24.76
N PHE A 24 38.88 -83.66 -24.80
CA PHE A 24 39.38 -82.31 -24.52
C PHE A 24 39.68 -82.24 -23.03
N PRO A 25 40.95 -82.07 -22.60
CA PRO A 25 41.21 -81.76 -21.21
C PRO A 25 40.49 -80.46 -20.85
N LYS A 26 39.77 -80.46 -19.71
CA LYS A 26 39.21 -79.24 -19.12
C LYS A 26 40.33 -78.18 -19.11
N LYS A 27 40.10 -77.03 -19.73
CA LYS A 27 41.02 -75.87 -19.68
C LYS A 27 41.43 -75.69 -18.21
N PRO A 28 42.73 -75.67 -17.87
CA PRO A 28 43.14 -75.49 -16.48
C PRO A 28 42.51 -74.19 -15.97
N GLU A 29 41.70 -74.31 -14.92
CA GLU A 29 41.31 -73.16 -14.11
C GLU A 29 42.61 -72.63 -13.52
N ILE A 30 43.07 -71.48 -14.02
CA ILE A 30 44.17 -70.74 -13.42
C ILE A 30 43.71 -70.45 -11.97
N PRO A 31 44.52 -70.78 -10.95
CA PRO A 31 44.20 -70.40 -9.57
C PRO A 31 43.87 -68.90 -9.54
N PRO A 32 42.82 -68.45 -8.84
CA PRO A 32 42.58 -67.01 -8.73
C PRO A 32 43.87 -66.35 -8.24
N GLU A 33 44.35 -65.35 -8.98
CA GLU A 33 45.50 -64.57 -8.54
C GLU A 33 45.25 -64.09 -7.11
N PRO A 34 46.25 -64.13 -6.22
CA PRO A 34 46.08 -63.65 -4.85
C PRO A 34 45.53 -62.22 -4.91
N LYS A 35 44.42 -61.99 -4.20
CA LYS A 35 43.80 -60.65 -4.16
C LYS A 35 44.84 -59.68 -3.57
N ALA A 36 45.16 -58.64 -4.32
CA ALA A 36 46.04 -57.57 -3.86
C ALA A 36 45.46 -56.94 -2.58
N VAL A 37 46.32 -56.74 -1.57
CA VAL A 37 45.97 -56.14 -0.28
C VAL A 37 46.60 -54.75 -0.22
N LEU A 38 45.85 -53.76 0.29
CA LEU A 38 46.38 -52.42 0.53
C LEU A 38 47.43 -52.48 1.64
N GLU A 39 48.64 -52.00 1.38
CA GLU A 39 49.76 -52.02 2.34
C GLU A 39 50.06 -50.64 2.94
N SER A 40 49.76 -49.54 2.23
CA SER A 40 49.88 -48.18 2.76
C SER A 40 49.20 -47.15 1.87
N LEU A 41 48.89 -45.98 2.42
CA LEU A 41 48.44 -44.80 1.68
C LEU A 41 49.56 -43.78 1.49
N ARG A 42 49.54 -43.09 0.36
CA ARG A 42 50.41 -41.94 0.05
C ARG A 42 49.57 -40.80 -0.50
N ILE A 43 49.69 -39.62 0.08
CA ILE A 43 49.11 -38.40 -0.49
C ILE A 43 50.01 -37.97 -1.64
N SER A 44 49.53 -38.06 -2.88
CA SER A 44 50.26 -37.60 -4.08
C SER A 44 50.04 -36.12 -4.34
N GLN A 45 48.88 -35.60 -3.94
CA GLN A 45 48.53 -34.19 -4.04
C GLN A 45 47.67 -33.79 -2.84
N GLU A 46 48.09 -32.74 -2.12
CA GLU A 46 47.28 -32.11 -1.06
C GLU A 46 46.08 -31.34 -1.66
N PRO A 47 45.04 -31.02 -0.87
CA PRO A 47 43.91 -30.24 -1.37
C PRO A 47 44.37 -28.89 -1.94
N ASN A 48 43.58 -28.33 -2.86
CA ASN A 48 43.86 -27.03 -3.45
C ASN A 48 43.83 -25.88 -2.42
N LYS A 49 43.19 -26.11 -1.27
CA LYS A 49 43.03 -25.13 -0.19
C LYS A 49 43.60 -25.66 1.13
N SER A 50 44.54 -24.92 1.70
CA SER A 50 45.25 -25.28 2.94
C SER A 50 45.04 -24.29 4.09
N PHE A 51 44.38 -23.16 3.84
CA PHE A 51 44.09 -22.12 4.83
C PHE A 51 42.59 -21.85 4.86
N TYR A 52 42.01 -21.83 6.05
CA TYR A 52 40.57 -21.70 6.29
C TYR A 52 40.32 -20.59 7.30
N ILE A 53 39.20 -19.90 7.22
CA ILE A 53 38.74 -19.03 8.33
C ILE A 53 37.89 -19.84 9.31
N ILE A 54 37.79 -19.38 10.56
CA ILE A 54 36.91 -20.02 11.56
C ILE A 54 35.47 -20.15 11.03
N GLY A 55 34.87 -21.33 11.20
CA GLY A 55 33.53 -21.69 10.75
C GLY A 55 33.43 -22.02 9.25
N GLU A 56 34.56 -22.11 8.54
CA GLU A 56 34.57 -22.53 7.14
C GLU A 56 34.59 -24.06 7.00
N ASP A 57 33.69 -24.58 6.16
CA ASP A 57 33.65 -26.00 5.81
C ASP A 57 34.94 -26.47 5.12
N PHE A 58 35.38 -27.68 5.46
CA PHE A 58 36.56 -28.29 4.86
C PHE A 58 36.36 -28.61 3.36
N ASP A 59 37.24 -28.08 2.50
CA ASP A 59 37.25 -28.34 1.06
C ASP A 59 38.39 -29.30 0.67
N HIS A 60 38.04 -30.55 0.39
CA HIS A 60 38.98 -31.60 -0.01
C HIS A 60 39.24 -31.65 -1.53
N GLN A 61 38.73 -30.70 -2.33
CA GLN A 61 38.95 -30.70 -3.78
C GLN A 61 40.45 -30.62 -4.12
N GLY A 62 40.87 -31.44 -5.09
CA GLY A 62 42.27 -31.56 -5.50
C GLY A 62 43.11 -32.54 -4.68
N LEU A 63 42.57 -33.08 -3.58
CA LEU A 63 43.22 -34.17 -2.84
C LEU A 63 43.32 -35.42 -3.71
N GLU A 64 44.53 -35.93 -3.92
CA GLU A 64 44.78 -37.21 -4.58
C GLU A 64 45.54 -38.14 -3.64
N VAL A 65 44.97 -39.31 -3.42
CA VAL A 65 45.52 -40.34 -2.53
C VAL A 65 45.78 -41.60 -3.34
N ILE A 66 46.99 -42.13 -3.25
CA ILE A 66 47.43 -43.34 -3.92
C ILE A 66 47.56 -44.46 -2.88
N GLY A 67 46.87 -45.57 -3.11
CA GLY A 67 47.07 -46.83 -2.40
C GLY A 67 48.22 -47.62 -3.02
N LEU A 68 49.11 -48.14 -2.17
CA LEU A 68 50.20 -49.04 -2.54
C LEU A 68 49.81 -50.46 -2.15
N TYR A 69 49.81 -51.39 -3.11
CA TYR A 69 49.31 -52.75 -2.92
C TYR A 69 50.41 -53.80 -2.89
N SER A 70 50.13 -54.94 -2.24
CA SER A 70 51.06 -56.07 -2.07
C SER A 70 51.55 -56.72 -3.36
N ASP A 71 50.88 -56.44 -4.48
CA ASP A 71 51.29 -56.87 -5.83
C ASP A 71 52.22 -55.88 -6.53
N ASN A 72 52.67 -54.83 -5.82
CA ASN A 72 53.45 -53.69 -6.29
C ASN A 72 52.72 -52.78 -7.30
N THR A 73 51.38 -52.81 -7.32
CA THR A 73 50.58 -51.85 -8.09
C THR A 73 50.24 -50.61 -7.27
N GLU A 74 50.02 -49.49 -7.96
CA GLU A 74 49.53 -48.24 -7.39
C GLU A 74 48.16 -47.91 -7.98
N LYS A 75 47.24 -47.42 -7.14
CA LYS A 75 45.90 -47.02 -7.58
C LYS A 75 45.47 -45.75 -6.87
N ILE A 76 44.78 -44.85 -7.58
CA ILE A 76 44.13 -43.70 -6.96
C ILE A 76 42.92 -44.21 -6.16
N GLU A 77 42.90 -43.89 -4.87
CA GLU A 77 41.77 -44.19 -4.00
C GLU A 77 40.73 -43.07 -4.06
N PRO A 78 39.45 -43.40 -4.26
CA PRO A 78 38.39 -42.42 -4.15
C PRO A 78 38.25 -42.01 -2.68
N ILE A 79 38.45 -40.72 -2.40
CA ILE A 79 38.30 -40.15 -1.06
C ILE A 79 37.00 -39.35 -1.00
N ASP A 80 36.15 -39.69 -0.04
CA ASP A 80 34.99 -38.89 0.33
C ASP A 80 35.14 -38.27 1.73
N ARG A 81 34.12 -37.54 2.19
CA ARG A 81 34.15 -36.86 3.49
C ARG A 81 34.23 -37.84 4.66
N GLU A 82 33.71 -39.06 4.52
CA GLU A 82 33.70 -40.09 5.57
C GLU A 82 35.09 -40.68 5.80
N ASN A 83 35.95 -40.64 4.79
CA ASN A 83 37.37 -41.02 4.91
C ASN A 83 38.23 -39.99 5.66
N LEU A 84 37.71 -38.80 5.96
CA LEU A 84 38.47 -37.66 6.46
C LEU A 84 38.11 -37.31 7.90
N SER A 85 39.11 -37.17 8.76
CA SER A 85 38.95 -36.77 10.16
C SER A 85 40.06 -35.80 10.61
N GLY A 86 39.89 -35.14 11.75
CA GLY A 86 40.89 -34.23 12.32
C GLY A 86 40.67 -32.73 12.06
N TYR A 87 39.68 -32.37 11.25
CA TYR A 87 39.29 -30.96 11.02
C TYR A 87 38.29 -30.48 12.07
N ASP A 88 38.56 -29.31 12.66
CA ASP A 88 37.70 -28.58 13.60
C ASP A 88 37.62 -27.10 13.17
N GLU A 89 36.51 -26.69 12.57
CA GLU A 89 36.34 -25.34 12.03
C GLU A 89 36.37 -24.23 13.10
N GLU A 90 36.21 -24.56 14.38
CA GLU A 90 36.13 -23.57 15.46
C GLU A 90 37.48 -23.33 16.16
N THR A 91 38.48 -24.19 15.90
CA THR A 91 39.78 -24.13 16.59
C THR A 91 40.86 -23.57 15.68
N PRO A 92 41.36 -22.33 15.91
CA PRO A 92 42.44 -21.78 15.11
C PRO A 92 43.77 -22.52 15.35
N GLY A 93 44.59 -22.59 14.29
CA GLY A 93 45.89 -23.22 14.30
C GLY A 93 46.05 -24.34 13.25
N PRO A 94 47.23 -24.97 13.22
CA PRO A 94 47.48 -26.12 12.37
C PRO A 94 46.67 -27.33 12.85
N GLN A 95 46.08 -28.04 11.89
CA GLN A 95 45.25 -29.22 12.11
C GLN A 95 45.69 -30.35 11.18
N ASP A 96 45.96 -31.52 11.77
CA ASP A 96 46.33 -32.71 11.02
C ASP A 96 45.09 -33.47 10.56
N ILE A 97 44.89 -33.48 9.25
CA ILE A 97 43.81 -34.20 8.59
C ILE A 97 44.25 -35.62 8.31
N THR A 98 43.51 -36.59 8.84
CA THR A 98 43.75 -38.01 8.64
C THR A 98 42.81 -38.56 7.58
N VAL A 99 43.39 -39.09 6.50
CA VAL A 99 42.73 -39.90 5.48
C VAL A 99 42.76 -41.37 5.92
N SER A 100 41.62 -42.04 5.96
CA SER A 100 41.51 -43.45 6.32
C SER A 100 40.83 -44.27 5.22
N VAL A 101 41.53 -45.29 4.71
CA VAL A 101 40.99 -46.27 3.75
C VAL A 101 41.38 -47.67 4.24
N GLU A 102 40.39 -48.51 4.49
CA GLU A 102 40.57 -49.80 5.17
C GLU A 102 41.27 -49.62 6.54
N GLU A 103 42.42 -50.25 6.77
CA GLU A 103 43.21 -50.14 8.01
C GLU A 103 44.39 -49.17 7.89
N GLU A 104 44.58 -48.57 6.71
CA GLU A 104 45.72 -47.71 6.40
C GLU A 104 45.35 -46.23 6.47
N THR A 105 46.32 -45.41 6.90
CA THR A 105 46.11 -43.97 7.09
C THR A 105 47.24 -43.13 6.49
N ALA A 106 46.90 -41.94 6.00
CA ALA A 106 47.86 -40.90 5.64
C ALA A 106 47.41 -39.54 6.18
N THR A 107 48.35 -38.64 6.45
CA THR A 107 48.06 -37.34 7.07
C THR A 107 48.64 -36.18 6.28
N PHE A 108 47.94 -35.06 6.26
CA PHE A 108 48.42 -33.74 5.81
C PHE A 108 47.90 -32.66 6.76
N THR A 109 48.48 -31.46 6.70
CA THR A 109 48.13 -30.36 7.61
C THR A 109 47.40 -29.25 6.87
N VAL A 110 46.36 -28.72 7.49
CA VAL A 110 45.70 -27.47 7.10
C VAL A 110 45.76 -26.48 8.25
N ILE A 111 45.51 -25.20 8.00
CA ILE A 111 45.57 -24.15 9.01
C ILE A 111 44.22 -23.43 9.06
N VAL A 112 43.63 -23.35 10.26
CA VAL A 112 42.47 -22.49 10.54
C VAL A 112 42.96 -21.17 11.11
N CYS A 113 42.57 -20.07 10.48
CA CYS A 113 43.01 -18.70 10.78
C CYS A 113 41.95 -17.96 11.60
N ASP A 114 42.39 -17.23 12.62
CA ASP A 114 41.53 -16.32 13.40
C ASP A 114 41.62 -14.88 12.87
N LEU A 115 40.67 -14.03 13.26
CA LEU A 115 40.64 -12.62 12.90
C LEU A 115 41.83 -11.90 13.54
N ASP A 116 42.77 -11.46 12.71
CA ASP A 116 43.95 -10.72 13.15
C ASP A 116 43.61 -9.23 13.35
N HIS A 117 43.05 -8.59 12.32
CA HIS A 117 42.59 -7.20 12.36
C HIS A 117 41.48 -6.93 11.34
N ILE A 118 40.83 -5.77 11.47
CA ILE A 118 39.87 -5.25 10.51
C ILE A 118 40.38 -3.93 9.92
N ALA A 119 39.92 -3.59 8.73
CA ALA A 119 40.18 -2.30 8.11
C ALA A 119 38.93 -1.75 7.43
N VAL A 120 38.85 -0.42 7.33
CA VAL A 120 37.85 0.25 6.50
C VAL A 120 38.29 0.13 5.04
N SER A 121 37.60 -0.70 4.25
CA SER A 121 37.84 -0.82 2.80
C SER A 121 37.12 0.28 2.02
N ALA A 122 35.96 0.73 2.50
CA ALA A 122 35.25 1.89 2.00
C ALA A 122 34.62 2.69 3.15
N THR A 123 34.82 4.01 3.17
CA THR A 123 34.14 4.89 4.13
C THR A 123 32.67 5.07 3.76
N PRO A 124 31.79 5.45 4.71
CA PRO A 124 30.41 5.78 4.38
C PRO A 124 30.33 6.89 3.32
N GLN A 125 29.25 6.90 2.54
CA GLN A 125 29.02 7.92 1.52
C GLN A 125 28.85 9.32 2.12
N LYS A 126 28.37 9.40 3.37
CA LYS A 126 28.15 10.66 4.09
C LYS A 126 29.13 10.80 5.25
N LEU A 127 29.95 11.85 5.20
CA LEU A 127 30.97 12.16 6.21
C LEU A 127 30.75 13.51 6.92
N ASN A 128 29.81 14.32 6.44
CA ASN A 128 29.47 15.62 7.02
C ASN A 128 28.00 15.61 7.46
N TYR A 129 27.72 16.02 8.69
CA TYR A 129 26.42 15.90 9.34
C TYR A 129 25.98 17.23 9.95
N ALA A 130 24.68 17.50 9.92
CA ALA A 130 24.10 18.56 10.74
C ALA A 130 24.08 18.13 12.22
N LYS A 131 24.13 19.09 13.15
CA LYS A 131 23.89 18.80 14.58
C LYS A 131 22.51 18.16 14.78
N GLY A 132 22.46 17.10 15.58
CA GLY A 132 21.25 16.32 15.84
C GLY A 132 20.86 15.37 14.70
N GLU A 133 21.69 15.22 13.67
CA GLU A 133 21.45 14.24 12.60
C GLU A 133 21.91 12.83 13.01
N ALA A 134 21.20 11.79 12.58
CA ALA A 134 21.61 10.41 12.82
C ALA A 134 22.77 9.99 11.90
N LEU A 135 23.64 9.08 12.38
CA LEU A 135 24.73 8.52 11.58
C LEU A 135 24.17 7.64 10.46
N ASP A 136 24.62 7.90 9.22
CA ASP A 136 24.32 7.08 8.06
C ASP A 136 25.58 6.30 7.64
N ILE A 137 25.52 4.98 7.76
CA ILE A 137 26.61 4.07 7.41
C ILE A 137 26.48 3.49 6.00
N THR A 138 25.57 3.99 5.18
CA THR A 138 25.40 3.52 3.81
C THR A 138 26.72 3.65 3.03
N GLY A 139 27.15 2.53 2.44
CA GLY A 139 28.42 2.41 1.71
C GLY A 139 29.65 2.17 2.58
N LEU A 140 29.51 2.06 3.91
CA LEU A 140 30.60 1.57 4.77
C LEU A 140 30.89 0.10 4.44
N GLU A 141 32.13 -0.20 4.10
CA GLU A 141 32.61 -1.56 3.91
C GLU A 141 33.81 -1.81 4.83
N ILE A 142 33.76 -2.94 5.54
CA ILE A 142 34.84 -3.42 6.41
C ILE A 142 35.35 -4.75 5.86
N ILE A 143 36.67 -4.87 5.82
CA ILE A 143 37.36 -6.10 5.48
C ILE A 143 38.08 -6.64 6.70
N GLY A 144 37.84 -7.90 7.02
CA GLY A 144 38.56 -8.67 8.03
C GLY A 144 39.76 -9.36 7.40
N TYR A 145 40.89 -9.33 8.10
CA TYR A 145 42.10 -10.05 7.74
C TYR A 145 42.34 -11.17 8.74
N TYR A 146 42.46 -12.39 8.22
CA TYR A 146 42.55 -13.61 9.00
C TYR A 146 43.91 -14.26 8.78
N ALA A 147 44.59 -14.60 9.86
CA ALA A 147 45.89 -15.25 9.82
C ALA A 147 46.12 -16.12 11.07
N TYR A 148 47.11 -17.01 10.97
CA TYR A 148 47.70 -17.73 12.08
C TYR A 148 49.22 -17.59 11.99
N GLU A 149 49.83 -16.93 12.96
CA GLU A 149 51.28 -16.64 12.99
C GLU A 149 51.78 -16.02 11.65
N ASP A 150 52.70 -16.69 10.95
CA ASP A 150 53.30 -16.22 9.69
C ASP A 150 52.53 -16.70 8.44
N SER A 151 51.29 -17.18 8.58
CA SER A 151 50.46 -17.57 7.44
C SER A 151 50.14 -16.37 6.54
N PRO A 152 49.91 -16.57 5.24
CA PRO A 152 49.31 -15.53 4.40
C PRO A 152 47.96 -15.06 4.96
N PHE A 153 47.66 -13.78 4.78
CA PHE A 153 46.33 -13.25 5.12
C PHE A 153 45.27 -13.79 4.17
N LEU A 154 44.20 -14.31 4.74
CA LEU A 154 42.91 -14.42 4.07
C LEU A 154 42.13 -13.13 4.34
N SER A 155 41.25 -12.75 3.41
CA SER A 155 40.40 -11.58 3.61
C SER A 155 38.95 -11.86 3.25
N GLN A 156 38.05 -11.29 4.04
CA GLN A 156 36.60 -11.43 3.88
C GLN A 156 35.90 -10.13 4.29
N ASN A 157 34.78 -9.82 3.63
CA ASN A 157 33.95 -8.69 4.03
C ASN A 157 33.24 -9.01 5.35
N GLU A 158 33.34 -8.10 6.30
CA GLU A 158 32.66 -8.20 7.59
C GLU A 158 31.34 -7.45 7.56
N PRO A 159 30.23 -8.06 8.02
CA PRO A 159 28.99 -7.33 8.20
C PRO A 159 29.15 -6.31 9.33
N VAL A 160 28.61 -5.10 9.13
CA VAL A 160 28.61 -4.03 10.13
C VAL A 160 27.18 -3.68 10.48
N PHE A 161 26.90 -3.68 11.77
CA PHE A 161 25.63 -3.26 12.34
C PHE A 161 25.83 -2.01 13.23
N PRO A 162 24.78 -1.22 13.49
CA PRO A 162 24.88 -0.02 14.33
C PRO A 162 25.52 -0.25 15.71
N GLU A 163 25.30 -1.42 16.33
CA GLU A 163 25.88 -1.81 17.61
C GLU A 163 27.41 -2.01 17.58
N ASN A 164 28.00 -2.19 16.39
CA ASN A 164 29.45 -2.24 16.23
C ASN A 164 30.09 -0.86 16.30
N LEU A 165 29.30 0.22 16.27
CA LEU A 165 29.79 1.59 16.11
C LEU A 165 29.81 2.33 17.45
N SER A 166 30.86 3.12 17.64
CA SER A 166 31.00 4.00 18.79
C SER A 166 31.78 5.27 18.42
N GLY A 167 31.78 6.27 19.31
CA GLY A 167 32.52 7.53 19.12
C GLY A 167 31.75 8.63 18.38
N TYR A 168 30.57 8.32 17.83
CA TYR A 168 29.66 9.32 17.25
C TYR A 168 28.77 9.97 18.32
N ASN A 169 28.68 11.30 18.32
CA ASN A 169 27.74 12.08 19.11
C ASN A 169 27.15 13.21 18.26
N MET A 170 25.89 13.07 17.86
CA MET A 170 25.19 14.04 17.00
C MET A 170 25.03 15.43 17.63
N GLU A 171 25.09 15.54 18.96
CA GLU A 171 24.85 16.81 19.68
C GLU A 171 26.10 17.70 19.79
N ILE A 172 27.27 17.20 19.38
CA ILE A 172 28.55 17.89 19.56
C ILE A 172 29.13 18.27 18.19
N PRO A 173 28.90 19.50 17.70
CA PRO A 173 29.56 20.02 16.52
C PRO A 173 31.08 19.97 16.65
N SER A 174 31.72 19.08 15.89
CA SER A 174 33.16 18.83 15.89
C SER A 174 33.54 17.79 14.83
N PRO A 175 34.82 17.71 14.44
CA PRO A 175 35.39 16.49 13.86
C PRO A 175 35.32 15.35 14.88
N GLN A 176 34.83 14.19 14.47
CA GLN A 176 34.69 13.01 15.32
C GLN A 176 35.28 11.78 14.64
N SER A 177 35.72 10.80 15.43
CA SER A 177 36.17 9.51 14.93
C SER A 177 35.15 8.44 15.33
N VAL A 178 34.57 7.80 14.32
CA VAL A 178 33.69 6.65 14.51
C VAL A 178 34.56 5.40 14.51
N THR A 179 34.40 4.58 15.54
CA THR A 179 35.12 3.30 15.70
C THR A 179 34.16 2.15 15.46
N VAL A 180 34.52 1.27 14.53
CA VAL A 180 33.87 -0.02 14.28
C VAL A 180 34.58 -1.07 15.12
N THR A 181 33.83 -1.90 15.86
CA THR A 181 34.37 -3.00 16.68
C THR A 181 33.74 -4.34 16.28
N ILE A 182 34.57 -5.29 15.85
CA ILE A 182 34.17 -6.65 15.45
C ILE A 182 35.13 -7.63 16.12
N LYS A 183 34.61 -8.56 16.94
CA LYS A 183 35.42 -9.53 17.72
C LYS A 183 36.63 -8.86 18.40
N GLU A 184 36.40 -7.75 19.11
CA GLU A 184 37.41 -6.93 19.80
C GLU A 184 38.42 -6.17 18.90
N LYS A 185 38.40 -6.40 17.58
CA LYS A 185 39.23 -5.66 16.63
C LYS A 185 38.55 -4.37 16.23
N THR A 186 39.34 -3.31 16.09
CA THR A 186 38.82 -1.97 15.81
C THR A 186 39.40 -1.37 14.55
N ALA A 187 38.55 -0.72 13.76
CA ALA A 187 38.94 0.20 12.70
C ALA A 187 38.15 1.49 12.84
N GLY A 188 38.69 2.60 12.35
CA GLY A 188 38.04 3.90 12.51
C GLY A 188 38.02 4.72 11.23
N PHE A 189 37.01 5.58 11.11
CA PHE A 189 36.93 6.61 10.10
C PHE A 189 36.57 7.95 10.75
N ALA A 190 36.85 9.04 10.05
CA ALA A 190 36.57 10.39 10.52
C ALA A 190 35.31 10.93 9.85
N ILE A 191 34.53 11.68 10.62
CA ILE A 191 33.39 12.46 10.15
C ILE A 191 33.47 13.87 10.74
N LYS A 192 32.55 14.75 10.34
CA LYS A 192 32.35 16.06 10.95
C LYS A 192 30.87 16.32 11.21
N VAL A 193 30.59 16.89 12.38
CA VAL A 193 29.27 17.43 12.73
C VAL A 193 29.38 18.95 12.73
N PHE A 194 28.52 19.62 11.96
CA PHE A 194 28.53 21.07 11.81
C PHE A 194 27.48 21.73 12.72
N PRO A 195 27.79 22.89 13.32
CA PRO A 195 26.81 23.67 14.07
C PRO A 195 25.84 24.37 13.12
N LEU A 196 24.63 24.67 13.60
CA LEU A 196 23.70 25.54 12.89
C LEU A 196 24.30 26.94 12.80
N GLU A 197 24.38 27.50 11.60
CA GLU A 197 24.93 28.84 11.39
C GLU A 197 23.85 29.88 11.12
N TRP A 198 22.84 29.56 10.31
CA TRP A 198 21.71 30.44 10.06
C TRP A 198 20.47 29.66 9.60
N LEU A 199 19.32 30.33 9.56
CA LEU A 199 18.02 29.77 9.18
C LEU A 199 17.49 30.48 7.93
N GLU A 200 16.99 29.72 6.96
CA GLU A 200 16.27 30.23 5.79
C GLU A 200 14.80 29.90 5.91
N ILE A 201 13.92 30.89 5.74
CA ILE A 201 12.50 30.60 5.53
C ILE A 201 12.28 30.36 4.04
N THR A 202 12.26 29.09 3.64
CA THR A 202 12.05 28.67 2.25
C THR A 202 10.57 28.62 1.87
N GLY A 203 9.68 28.44 2.86
CA GLY A 203 8.23 28.49 2.70
C GLY A 203 7.58 29.23 3.88
N LYS A 204 6.86 30.32 3.60
CA LYS A 204 6.24 31.16 4.65
C LYS A 204 4.82 30.73 5.04
N GLY A 205 4.26 29.74 4.35
CA GLY A 205 2.84 29.39 4.50
C GLY A 205 1.91 30.55 4.17
N LYS A 206 0.86 30.70 4.97
CA LYS A 206 -0.17 31.74 4.83
C LYS A 206 0.37 33.11 5.26
N GLU A 207 0.25 34.13 4.41
CA GLU A 207 0.65 35.52 4.75
C GLU A 207 -0.44 36.30 5.51
N TYR A 208 -1.69 35.82 5.46
CA TYR A 208 -2.88 36.51 5.93
C TYR A 208 -3.71 35.62 6.83
N TYR A 209 -3.89 36.01 8.08
CA TYR A 209 -4.71 35.30 9.05
C TYR A 209 -5.96 36.11 9.39
N VAL A 210 -7.03 35.45 9.78
CA VAL A 210 -8.21 36.11 10.34
C VAL A 210 -8.03 36.23 11.85
N LEU A 211 -8.56 37.29 12.47
CA LEU A 211 -8.56 37.45 13.92
C LEU A 211 -9.10 36.20 14.63
N GLY A 212 -8.34 35.72 15.63
CA GLY A 212 -8.60 34.49 16.39
C GLY A 212 -8.19 33.19 15.69
N GLU A 213 -7.57 33.25 14.50
CA GLU A 213 -7.01 32.09 13.82
C GLU A 213 -5.64 31.72 14.41
N GLU A 214 -5.38 30.45 14.65
CA GLU A 214 -4.06 29.98 15.09
C GLU A 214 -3.06 29.99 13.92
N LEU A 215 -1.76 30.14 14.24
CA LEU A 215 -0.70 30.10 13.22
C LEU A 215 -0.59 28.70 12.64
N ASP A 216 -0.64 28.59 11.32
CA ASP A 216 -0.44 27.32 10.62
C ASP A 216 1.06 27.08 10.41
N LEU A 217 1.61 26.14 11.18
CA LEU A 217 3.01 25.73 11.09
C LEU A 217 3.26 24.70 9.98
N ASP A 218 2.24 23.95 9.56
CA ASP A 218 2.40 22.84 8.61
C ASP A 218 2.72 23.34 7.20
N SER A 219 2.27 24.56 6.87
CA SER A 219 2.59 25.21 5.60
C SER A 219 3.91 26.00 5.62
N MET A 220 4.60 26.04 6.77
CA MET A 220 5.89 26.70 6.90
C MET A 220 7.04 25.73 6.68
N GLU A 221 8.02 26.14 5.87
CA GLU A 221 9.26 25.41 5.66
C GLU A 221 10.44 26.29 6.06
N VAL A 222 11.23 25.79 7.01
CA VAL A 222 12.45 26.43 7.48
C VAL A 222 13.62 25.49 7.24
N THR A 223 14.62 25.98 6.53
CA THR A 223 15.86 25.25 6.27
C THR A 223 16.95 25.75 7.20
N GLY A 224 17.54 24.84 7.98
CA GLY A 224 18.75 25.10 8.75
C GLY A 224 20.00 24.90 7.90
N HIS A 225 20.92 25.84 8.00
CA HIS A 225 22.19 25.85 7.29
C HIS A 225 23.35 25.57 8.25
N TYR A 226 24.00 24.42 8.08
CA TYR A 226 25.03 23.91 8.98
C TYR A 226 26.39 23.93 8.27
N VAL A 227 27.33 24.69 8.80
CA VAL A 227 28.57 25.06 8.10
C VAL A 227 29.80 24.57 8.86
N ASP A 228 30.82 24.06 8.15
CA ASP A 228 32.11 23.74 8.78
C ASP A 228 32.76 25.03 9.32
N PRO A 229 33.01 25.15 10.64
CA PRO A 229 33.65 26.35 11.19
C PRO A 229 35.05 26.64 10.62
N ASN A 230 35.70 25.63 10.02
CA ASN A 230 37.02 25.75 9.42
C ASN A 230 36.99 25.93 7.89
N ASP A 231 35.82 25.74 7.27
CA ASP A 231 35.63 25.91 5.83
C ASP A 231 34.20 26.39 5.53
N PRO A 232 33.97 27.71 5.39
CA PRO A 232 32.65 28.27 5.20
C PRO A 232 31.98 27.92 3.87
N TYR A 233 32.69 27.24 2.96
CA TYR A 233 32.13 26.73 1.70
C TYR A 233 31.62 25.29 1.81
N THR A 234 31.93 24.60 2.92
CA THR A 234 31.43 23.26 3.19
C THR A 234 30.18 23.37 4.08
N GLU A 235 29.03 23.05 3.49
CA GLU A 235 27.71 23.21 4.10
C GLU A 235 26.86 21.95 3.92
N VAL A 236 26.01 21.68 4.91
CA VAL A 236 24.87 20.77 4.78
C VAL A 236 23.60 21.48 5.22
N THR A 237 22.48 21.18 4.56
CA THR A 237 21.18 21.77 4.86
C THR A 237 20.22 20.72 5.39
N ARG A 238 19.29 21.13 6.26
CA ARG A 238 18.25 20.27 6.82
C ARG A 238 16.95 21.06 6.96
N ILE A 239 15.82 20.48 6.55
CA ILE A 239 14.51 21.04 6.87
C ILE A 239 14.26 20.82 8.36
N GLU A 240 14.03 21.90 9.09
CA GLU A 240 13.79 21.86 10.52
C GLU A 240 12.31 21.58 10.82
N THR A 241 12.06 20.72 11.79
CA THR A 241 10.71 20.50 12.30
C THR A 241 10.40 21.60 13.32
N LEU A 242 9.35 22.38 13.06
CA LEU A 242 8.95 23.48 13.93
C LEU A 242 8.07 22.98 15.08
N GLU A 243 8.40 23.41 16.30
CA GLU A 243 7.56 23.22 17.48
C GLU A 243 7.03 24.59 17.96
N PRO A 244 5.86 24.66 18.62
CA PRO A 244 5.29 25.93 19.09
C PRO A 244 6.24 26.75 19.98
N GLY A 245 7.12 26.09 20.75
CA GLY A 245 8.11 26.76 21.60
C GLY A 245 9.23 27.48 20.83
N MET A 246 9.41 27.19 19.54
CA MET A 246 10.39 27.85 18.67
C MET A 246 9.83 29.14 18.06
N ILE A 247 8.53 29.39 18.18
CA ILE A 247 7.83 30.48 17.49
C ILE A 247 7.39 31.53 18.52
N SER A 248 7.57 32.80 18.17
CA SER A 248 7.13 33.91 19.01
C SER A 248 6.74 35.13 18.18
N GLY A 249 6.10 36.11 18.81
CA GLY A 249 5.71 37.37 18.16
C GLY A 249 4.39 37.33 17.38
N TYR A 250 3.72 36.17 17.34
CA TYR A 250 2.34 36.05 16.88
C TYR A 250 1.35 36.09 18.03
N ASP A 251 0.30 36.89 17.88
CA ASP A 251 -0.85 37.01 18.76
C ASP A 251 -2.14 36.91 17.92
N PRO A 252 -2.90 35.81 17.99
CA PRO A 252 -4.09 35.62 17.17
C PRO A 252 -5.19 36.66 17.47
N ASP A 253 -5.17 37.30 18.64
CA ASP A 253 -6.17 38.28 19.08
C ASP A 253 -5.78 39.72 18.73
N ALA A 254 -4.63 39.93 18.09
CA ALA A 254 -4.16 41.24 17.65
C ALA A 254 -4.27 41.38 16.13
N MET A 255 -5.03 42.37 15.66
CA MET A 255 -5.08 42.69 14.24
C MET A 255 -3.80 43.41 13.74
N GLY A 256 -3.61 43.43 12.43
CA GLY A 256 -2.56 44.19 11.76
C GLY A 256 -1.30 43.39 11.47
N SER A 257 -0.23 44.10 11.13
CA SER A 257 1.06 43.52 10.76
C SER A 257 1.81 43.01 12.00
N GLN A 258 2.13 41.72 12.04
CA GLN A 258 2.85 41.09 13.14
C GLN A 258 4.17 40.50 12.66
N THR A 259 5.21 40.58 13.49
CA THR A 259 6.52 39.99 13.19
C THR A 259 6.65 38.67 13.92
N VAL A 260 6.63 37.58 13.17
CA VAL A 260 6.84 36.23 13.69
C VAL A 260 8.34 35.94 13.70
N THR A 261 8.82 35.46 14.83
CA THR A 261 10.23 35.09 15.04
C THR A 261 10.34 33.60 15.28
N ILE A 262 11.18 32.94 14.49
CA ILE A 262 11.53 31.53 14.61
C ILE A 262 12.89 31.45 15.28
N THR A 263 13.05 30.64 16.33
CA THR A 263 14.31 30.47 17.07
C THR A 263 14.68 29.00 17.19
N ILE A 264 15.84 28.62 16.63
CA ILE A 264 16.39 27.25 16.68
C ILE A 264 17.87 27.33 17.04
N ASP A 265 18.30 26.60 18.08
CA ASP A 265 19.68 26.59 18.61
C ASP A 265 20.28 28.00 18.82
N GLY A 266 19.45 28.97 19.20
CA GLY A 266 19.83 30.37 19.40
C GLY A 266 19.97 31.22 18.14
N LYS A 267 19.77 30.65 16.95
CA LYS A 267 19.66 31.38 15.67
C LYS A 267 18.21 31.77 15.44
N THR A 268 18.00 32.95 14.87
CA THR A 268 16.67 33.51 14.66
C THR A 268 16.46 33.93 13.21
N GLU A 269 15.27 33.67 12.68
CA GLU A 269 14.80 34.26 11.43
C GLU A 269 13.40 34.83 11.63
N VAL A 270 13.10 35.92 10.93
CA VAL A 270 11.85 36.66 11.12
C VAL A 270 11.11 36.82 9.80
N PHE A 271 9.79 36.84 9.90
CA PHE A 271 8.92 37.20 8.79
C PHE A 271 7.71 37.97 9.30
N THR A 272 6.96 38.55 8.36
CA THR A 272 5.80 39.35 8.69
C THR A 272 4.55 38.68 8.15
N ILE A 273 3.53 38.63 8.98
CA ILE A 273 2.17 38.22 8.60
C ILE A 273 1.19 39.33 8.93
N LYS A 274 -0.01 39.27 8.34
CA LYS A 274 -1.07 40.24 8.60
C LYS A 274 -2.31 39.55 9.14
N VAL A 275 -2.84 40.05 10.25
CA VAL A 275 -4.12 39.60 10.81
C VAL A 275 -5.23 40.57 10.43
N TRP A 276 -6.28 40.04 9.81
CA TRP A 276 -7.41 40.79 9.29
C TRP A 276 -8.66 40.52 10.13
N GLU A 277 -9.48 41.54 10.30
CA GLU A 277 -10.76 41.40 11.00
C GLU A 277 -11.87 41.05 10.01
N PHE A 278 -12.71 40.09 10.37
CA PHE A 278 -13.88 39.70 9.61
C PHE A 278 -15.07 40.58 10.01
N ILE A 279 -15.58 41.43 9.11
CA ILE A 279 -16.48 42.54 9.49
C ILE A 279 -17.84 42.52 8.79
N ASP A 280 -17.99 41.80 7.68
CA ASP A 280 -19.29 41.67 7.00
C ASP A 280 -19.43 40.28 6.34
N LEU A 281 -20.68 39.88 6.13
CA LEU A 281 -21.06 38.61 5.50
C LEU A 281 -22.28 38.86 4.64
N VAL A 282 -22.25 38.43 3.37
CA VAL A 282 -23.37 38.62 2.42
C VAL A 282 -23.59 37.37 1.57
N ILE A 283 -24.86 37.12 1.21
CA ILE A 283 -25.21 36.08 0.22
C ILE A 283 -25.14 36.70 -1.18
N SER A 284 -24.16 36.28 -1.97
CA SER A 284 -23.97 36.76 -3.34
C SER A 284 -24.83 35.98 -4.34
N SER A 285 -25.02 34.67 -4.12
CA SER A 285 -25.99 33.87 -4.86
C SER A 285 -26.71 32.87 -3.97
N LEU A 286 -28.00 32.68 -4.23
CA LEU A 286 -28.84 31.68 -3.55
C LEU A 286 -28.59 30.27 -4.10
N PRO A 287 -28.86 29.21 -3.32
CA PRO A 287 -28.77 27.84 -3.82
C PRO A 287 -29.73 27.61 -5.01
N LEU A 288 -29.34 26.68 -5.87
CA LEU A 288 -30.10 26.32 -7.07
C LEU A 288 -31.45 25.69 -6.70
N LYS A 289 -31.48 24.85 -5.65
CA LYS A 289 -32.71 24.24 -5.13
C LYS A 289 -33.26 25.06 -3.96
N LYS A 290 -34.48 25.57 -4.12
CA LYS A 290 -35.19 26.38 -3.11
C LYS A 290 -36.53 25.78 -2.67
N ILE A 291 -36.99 24.76 -3.38
CA ILE A 291 -38.23 24.04 -3.08
C ILE A 291 -37.85 22.57 -2.86
N TYR A 292 -38.28 22.04 -1.73
CA TYR A 292 -37.97 20.72 -1.23
C TYR A 292 -39.26 19.96 -0.96
N THR A 293 -39.22 18.63 -1.06
CA THR A 293 -40.29 17.78 -0.52
C THR A 293 -39.93 17.30 0.88
N LYS A 294 -40.94 16.96 1.68
CA LYS A 294 -40.73 16.40 3.02
C LYS A 294 -39.71 15.25 2.98
N GLY A 295 -38.68 15.34 3.81
CA GLY A 295 -37.62 14.35 3.94
C GLY A 295 -36.40 14.57 3.03
N ASP A 296 -36.44 15.55 2.13
CA ASP A 296 -35.27 15.89 1.30
C ASP A 296 -34.11 16.40 2.16
N GLU A 297 -32.88 16.06 1.76
CA GLU A 297 -31.68 16.66 2.34
C GLU A 297 -31.43 18.04 1.70
N LEU A 298 -30.87 18.98 2.48
CA LEU A 298 -30.57 20.33 2.03
C LEU A 298 -29.45 20.31 0.98
N ASP A 299 -29.68 20.97 -0.16
CA ASP A 299 -28.70 21.11 -1.24
C ASP A 299 -28.18 22.54 -1.29
N LEU A 300 -26.92 22.71 -0.90
CA LEU A 300 -26.23 24.00 -0.89
C LEU A 300 -25.63 24.39 -2.25
N LYS A 301 -25.78 23.56 -3.30
CA LYS A 301 -25.17 23.82 -4.59
C LYS A 301 -25.65 25.16 -5.17
N GLY A 302 -24.70 26.01 -5.53
CA GLY A 302 -24.93 27.35 -6.07
C GLY A 302 -25.11 28.45 -5.03
N LEU A 303 -25.14 28.11 -3.73
CA LEU A 303 -24.99 29.10 -2.67
C LEU A 303 -23.56 29.66 -2.74
N VAL A 304 -23.42 30.98 -2.90
CA VAL A 304 -22.15 31.70 -2.79
C VAL A 304 -22.30 32.74 -1.71
N VAL A 305 -21.46 32.65 -0.70
CA VAL A 305 -21.44 33.56 0.44
C VAL A 305 -20.10 34.28 0.45
N ILE A 306 -20.14 35.60 0.55
CA ILE A 306 -18.96 36.46 0.50
C ILE A 306 -18.74 37.07 1.87
N GLY A 307 -17.53 36.91 2.38
CA GLY A 307 -17.02 37.53 3.58
C GLY A 307 -16.21 38.79 3.27
N THR A 308 -16.40 39.86 4.04
CA THR A 308 -15.59 41.07 3.96
C THR A 308 -14.62 41.14 5.12
N TYR A 309 -13.35 41.36 4.79
CA TYR A 309 -12.26 41.45 5.73
C TYR A 309 -11.63 42.84 5.67
N THR A 310 -11.25 43.41 6.81
CA THR A 310 -10.51 44.69 6.89
C THR A 310 -9.13 44.53 7.49
N ASP A 311 -8.17 45.29 6.98
CA ASP A 311 -6.86 45.49 7.61
C ASP A 311 -6.88 46.65 8.62
N ASP A 312 -5.74 46.87 9.28
CA ASP A 312 -5.50 47.98 10.22
C ASP A 312 -5.51 49.37 9.55
N GLY A 313 -5.33 49.41 8.23
CA GLY A 313 -5.44 50.59 7.39
C GLY A 313 -6.86 50.89 6.90
N SER A 314 -7.87 50.12 7.33
CA SER A 314 -9.26 50.20 6.85
C SER A 314 -9.47 49.85 5.37
N ASN A 315 -8.52 49.14 4.74
CA ASN A 315 -8.72 48.56 3.42
C ASN A 315 -9.53 47.27 3.54
N THR A 316 -10.49 47.07 2.64
CA THR A 316 -11.34 45.88 2.65
C THR A 316 -11.06 44.95 1.48
N VAL A 317 -11.20 43.65 1.70
CA VAL A 317 -11.20 42.63 0.66
C VAL A 317 -12.38 41.69 0.85
N GLU A 318 -12.98 41.27 -0.26
CA GLU A 318 -14.07 40.30 -0.30
C GLU A 318 -13.55 38.93 -0.72
N ARG A 319 -13.97 37.87 -0.03
CA ARG A 319 -13.60 36.49 -0.35
C ARG A 319 -14.81 35.57 -0.24
N GLU A 320 -14.83 34.52 -1.06
CA GLU A 320 -15.84 33.48 -0.94
C GLU A 320 -15.57 32.59 0.27
N GLU A 321 -16.60 32.42 1.09
CA GLU A 321 -16.58 31.54 2.26
C GLU A 321 -16.99 30.13 1.85
N THR A 322 -16.24 29.14 2.33
CA THR A 322 -16.64 27.73 2.17
C THR A 322 -17.75 27.42 3.16
N ILE A 323 -18.96 27.16 2.65
CA ILE A 323 -20.13 26.85 3.47
C ILE A 323 -20.40 25.35 3.45
N THR A 324 -20.47 24.76 4.64
CA THR A 324 -20.86 23.37 4.87
C THR A 324 -22.15 23.31 5.69
N LEU A 325 -22.70 22.11 5.89
CA LEU A 325 -23.91 21.93 6.70
C LEU A 325 -23.71 22.38 8.17
N ASP A 326 -22.49 22.35 8.69
CA ASP A 326 -22.17 22.82 10.05
C ASP A 326 -22.34 24.34 10.19
N ASN A 327 -22.31 25.07 9.08
CA ASN A 327 -22.58 26.51 9.04
C ASN A 327 -24.08 26.84 8.97
N ILE A 328 -24.95 25.83 8.82
CA ILE A 328 -26.38 26.04 8.56
C ILE A 328 -27.21 25.81 9.82
N ILE A 329 -28.12 26.75 10.07
CA ILE A 329 -29.11 26.70 11.15
C ILE A 329 -30.50 26.91 10.54
N GLY A 330 -31.52 26.22 11.07
CA GLY A 330 -32.93 26.49 10.75
C GLY A 330 -33.56 25.61 9.66
N TYR A 331 -32.84 24.63 9.10
CA TYR A 331 -33.42 23.63 8.21
C TYR A 331 -34.04 22.46 9.00
N ASP A 332 -35.32 22.17 8.76
CA ASP A 332 -36.04 21.01 9.27
C ASP A 332 -36.74 20.28 8.10
N LYS A 333 -36.17 19.18 7.63
CA LYS A 333 -36.71 18.43 6.49
C LYS A 333 -38.11 17.86 6.70
N ASP A 334 -38.60 17.77 7.94
CA ASP A 334 -39.91 17.21 8.27
C ASP A 334 -41.00 18.27 8.43
N LEU A 335 -40.61 19.54 8.59
CA LEU A 335 -41.52 20.67 8.76
C LEU A 335 -41.90 21.30 7.42
N GLN A 336 -43.14 21.11 6.99
CA GLN A 336 -43.65 21.72 5.75
C GLN A 336 -43.99 23.19 6.00
N ASP A 337 -43.07 24.09 5.64
CA ASP A 337 -43.24 25.53 5.76
C ASP A 337 -42.24 26.28 4.85
N VAL A 338 -42.38 27.59 4.77
CA VAL A 338 -41.29 28.47 4.37
C VAL A 338 -40.31 28.56 5.55
N GLN A 339 -39.10 28.04 5.36
CA GLN A 339 -38.08 27.99 6.40
C GLN A 339 -37.03 29.07 6.17
N ILE A 340 -36.59 29.70 7.26
CA ILE A 340 -35.47 30.65 7.27
C ILE A 340 -34.20 29.86 7.53
N ILE A 341 -33.32 29.85 6.54
CA ILE A 341 -32.03 29.18 6.61
C ILE A 341 -30.98 30.24 6.94
N THR A 342 -30.37 30.10 8.11
CA THR A 342 -29.31 30.98 8.58
C THR A 342 -27.95 30.36 8.30
N VAL A 343 -27.10 31.10 7.60
CA VAL A 343 -25.69 30.77 7.39
C VAL A 343 -24.89 31.54 8.43
N LYS A 344 -24.18 30.81 9.30
CA LYS A 344 -23.30 31.36 10.32
C LYS A 344 -21.85 31.14 9.95
N VAL A 345 -21.11 32.24 9.85
CA VAL A 345 -19.65 32.24 9.66
C VAL A 345 -19.05 33.11 10.76
N ARG A 346 -18.23 32.51 11.63
CA ARG A 346 -17.65 33.17 12.80
C ARG A 346 -18.75 33.81 13.67
N HIS A 347 -18.70 35.13 13.86
CA HIS A 347 -19.65 35.88 14.69
C HIS A 347 -20.77 36.55 13.88
N LEU A 348 -20.81 36.38 12.56
CA LEU A 348 -21.83 36.97 11.68
C LEU A 348 -22.77 35.92 11.12
N GLU A 349 -23.99 36.37 10.83
CA GLU A 349 -25.08 35.53 10.33
C GLU A 349 -25.81 36.25 9.19
N VAL A 350 -26.10 35.51 8.12
CA VAL A 350 -26.98 35.93 7.03
C VAL A 350 -28.05 34.88 6.81
N SER A 351 -29.19 35.24 6.22
CA SER A 351 -30.27 34.28 6.04
C SER A 351 -30.95 34.40 4.68
N PHE A 352 -31.49 33.28 4.21
CA PHE A 352 -32.37 33.20 3.05
C PHE A 352 -33.54 32.28 3.36
N THR A 353 -34.50 32.18 2.44
CA THR A 353 -35.68 31.31 2.61
C THR A 353 -35.69 30.18 1.59
N ILE A 354 -36.21 29.05 2.03
CA ILE A 354 -36.59 27.91 1.17
C ILE A 354 -38.02 27.50 1.52
N THR A 355 -38.62 26.64 0.70
CA THR A 355 -39.94 26.06 0.97
C THR A 355 -39.84 24.55 1.03
N VAL A 356 -40.36 23.93 2.09
CA VAL A 356 -40.62 22.48 2.14
C VAL A 356 -42.10 22.25 1.91
N GLU A 357 -42.43 21.66 0.78
CA GLU A 357 -43.81 21.35 0.39
C GLU A 357 -44.23 19.96 0.87
N GLY A 358 -45.50 19.83 1.22
CA GLY A 358 -46.13 18.55 1.50
C GLY A 358 -46.31 17.70 0.25
N GLN A 359 -46.16 16.39 0.42
CA GLN A 359 -46.62 15.42 -0.58
C GLN A 359 -48.15 15.45 -0.60
N VAL A 360 -48.74 15.81 -1.74
CA VAL A 360 -50.19 15.72 -1.98
C VAL A 360 -50.57 14.23 -2.01
N GLN A 361 -51.46 13.80 -1.12
CA GLN A 361 -52.04 12.46 -1.16
C GLN A 361 -53.44 12.55 -1.74
N VAL A 362 -53.64 12.03 -2.95
CA VAL A 362 -54.98 11.97 -3.53
C VAL A 362 -55.77 10.82 -2.93
N LEU A 363 -56.81 11.14 -2.16
CA LEU A 363 -57.81 10.18 -1.68
C LEU A 363 -59.04 10.21 -2.59
N ILE A 364 -59.35 9.07 -3.22
CA ILE A 364 -60.57 8.88 -4.01
C ILE A 364 -61.61 8.15 -3.15
N TYR A 365 -62.73 8.84 -2.90
CA TYR A 365 -63.96 8.29 -2.31
C TYR A 365 -64.93 7.93 -3.42
N LEU A 366 -65.56 6.76 -3.31
CA LEU A 366 -66.63 6.35 -4.22
C LEU A 366 -67.94 6.30 -3.45
N ASP A 367 -68.90 7.12 -3.82
CA ASP A 367 -70.24 7.01 -3.28
C ASP A 367 -71.00 5.86 -3.95
N ALA A 368 -71.79 5.13 -3.16
CA ALA A 368 -72.70 4.14 -3.69
C ALA A 368 -73.72 4.84 -4.62
N PRO A 369 -74.00 4.28 -5.82
CA PRO A 369 -74.89 4.94 -6.77
C PRO A 369 -76.29 5.12 -6.17
N PRO A 370 -76.94 6.28 -6.37
CA PRO A 370 -78.29 6.52 -5.85
C PRO A 370 -79.27 5.48 -6.41
N GLY A 371 -79.89 4.69 -5.52
CA GLY A 371 -80.79 3.58 -5.86
C GLY A 371 -80.19 2.18 -5.70
N GLY A 372 -78.93 2.07 -5.27
CA GLY A 372 -78.25 0.79 -5.08
C GLY A 372 -77.71 0.20 -6.39
N VAL A 373 -76.80 -0.77 -6.24
CA VAL A 373 -76.30 -1.59 -7.34
C VAL A 373 -77.21 -2.82 -7.45
N PRO A 374 -77.66 -3.25 -8.65
CA PRO A 374 -78.41 -4.50 -8.81
C PRO A 374 -77.65 -5.68 -8.18
N GLU A 375 -78.38 -6.68 -7.64
CA GLU A 375 -77.84 -7.77 -6.81
C GLU A 375 -76.70 -8.58 -7.46
N HIS A 376 -76.54 -8.49 -8.79
CA HIS A 376 -75.56 -9.22 -9.61
C HIS A 376 -74.35 -8.38 -10.07
N ILE A 377 -74.17 -7.16 -9.56
CA ILE A 377 -72.98 -6.32 -9.84
C ILE A 377 -72.26 -6.02 -8.52
N THR A 378 -70.97 -6.32 -8.47
CA THR A 378 -70.08 -5.93 -7.37
C THR A 378 -69.05 -4.92 -7.84
N LEU A 379 -68.91 -3.83 -7.06
CA LEU A 379 -67.85 -2.84 -7.20
C LEU A 379 -66.87 -3.03 -6.05
N SER A 380 -65.62 -3.38 -6.36
CA SER A 380 -64.56 -3.49 -5.36
C SER A 380 -63.43 -2.52 -5.66
N LYS A 381 -63.00 -1.80 -4.61
CA LYS A 381 -61.74 -1.06 -4.62
C LYS A 381 -60.62 -2.03 -4.31
N THR A 382 -59.85 -2.40 -5.32
CA THR A 382 -58.82 -3.46 -5.23
C THR A 382 -57.51 -2.94 -5.78
N GLY A 383 -56.91 -1.97 -5.08
CA GLY A 383 -55.58 -1.48 -5.42
C GLY A 383 -55.08 -0.43 -4.43
N VAL A 384 -53.82 -0.54 -4.03
CA VAL A 384 -53.16 0.40 -3.10
C VAL A 384 -52.75 1.65 -3.86
N ASN A 385 -53.18 2.82 -3.36
CA ASN A 385 -52.93 4.15 -3.89
C ASN A 385 -51.42 4.39 -4.19
N PHE A 386 -51.06 4.55 -5.46
CA PHE A 386 -50.00 5.52 -5.78
C PHE A 386 -50.59 6.92 -5.53
N PRO A 387 -49.78 7.95 -5.18
CA PRO A 387 -50.29 9.22 -4.65
C PRO A 387 -51.27 9.98 -5.57
N SER A 388 -51.44 9.54 -6.83
CA SER A 388 -52.35 10.09 -7.84
C SER A 388 -53.18 9.06 -8.62
N GLU A 389 -53.15 7.76 -8.29
CA GLU A 389 -53.86 6.71 -9.05
C GLU A 389 -54.62 5.72 -8.15
N VAL A 390 -55.82 5.31 -8.58
CA VAL A 390 -56.63 4.27 -7.92
C VAL A 390 -57.19 3.29 -8.95
N GLU A 391 -57.01 2.00 -8.68
CA GLU A 391 -57.61 0.92 -9.48
C GLU A 391 -59.00 0.56 -8.96
N LEU A 392 -59.96 0.51 -9.87
CA LEU A 392 -61.33 0.09 -9.62
C LEU A 392 -61.63 -1.15 -10.44
N THR A 393 -62.17 -2.18 -9.78
CA THR A 393 -62.58 -3.42 -10.45
C THR A 393 -64.10 -3.58 -10.35
N LEU A 394 -64.72 -3.78 -11.50
CA LEU A 394 -66.14 -4.11 -11.67
C LEU A 394 -66.26 -5.59 -12.01
N SER A 395 -67.28 -6.28 -11.49
CA SER A 395 -67.54 -7.69 -11.84
C SER A 395 -69.04 -8.00 -11.96
N LEU A 396 -69.37 -8.91 -12.88
CA LEU A 396 -70.71 -9.41 -13.21
C LEU A 396 -70.77 -10.94 -13.06
N GLU A 397 -71.96 -11.47 -12.77
CA GLU A 397 -72.19 -12.93 -12.68
C GLU A 397 -72.51 -13.62 -14.02
N TYR A 398 -72.79 -12.89 -15.11
CA TYR A 398 -73.26 -13.48 -16.39
C TYR A 398 -72.50 -12.91 -17.62
N GLU A 399 -72.17 -13.76 -18.59
CA GLU A 399 -71.26 -13.46 -19.73
C GLU A 399 -71.86 -12.60 -20.88
N GLU A 400 -73.16 -12.31 -20.89
CA GLU A 400 -73.83 -11.66 -22.04
C GLU A 400 -73.84 -10.10 -22.01
N TYR A 401 -73.04 -9.48 -21.14
CA TYR A 401 -73.03 -8.03 -20.91
C TYR A 401 -71.70 -7.38 -21.30
N GLY A 402 -71.76 -6.18 -21.89
CA GLY A 402 -70.59 -5.34 -22.19
C GLY A 402 -70.56 -4.07 -21.33
N TRP A 403 -69.37 -3.64 -20.93
CA TRP A 403 -69.17 -2.43 -20.13
C TRP A 403 -68.85 -1.22 -21.02
N PHE A 404 -69.27 -0.04 -20.54
CA PHE A 404 -68.93 1.24 -21.14
C PHE A 404 -68.61 2.22 -20.04
N ILE A 405 -67.41 2.80 -20.10
CA ILE A 405 -66.97 3.83 -19.15
C ILE A 405 -66.75 5.11 -19.96
N ASN A 406 -67.42 6.20 -19.61
CA ASN A 406 -67.33 7.49 -20.31
C ASN A 406 -67.40 7.38 -21.86
N ASN A 407 -68.26 6.50 -22.38
CA ASN A 407 -68.48 6.23 -23.81
C ASN A 407 -67.31 5.57 -24.58
N SER A 408 -66.30 4.98 -23.93
CA SER A 408 -65.35 4.08 -24.62
C SER A 408 -65.81 2.62 -24.53
N ASP A 409 -65.83 1.91 -25.66
CA ASP A 409 -66.09 0.47 -25.75
C ASP A 409 -65.08 -0.32 -24.92
N SER A 410 -65.54 -1.26 -24.10
CA SER A 410 -64.71 -2.37 -23.64
C SER A 410 -65.31 -3.71 -24.03
N ALA A 411 -64.43 -4.70 -24.20
CA ALA A 411 -64.84 -6.04 -24.64
C ALA A 411 -65.68 -6.75 -23.57
N ALA A 412 -66.66 -7.55 -24.00
CA ALA A 412 -67.50 -8.35 -23.12
C ALA A 412 -66.64 -9.24 -22.20
N SER A 413 -66.64 -8.96 -20.90
CA SER A 413 -65.86 -9.68 -19.90
C SER A 413 -66.58 -9.70 -18.55
N LEU A 414 -66.41 -10.80 -17.81
CA LEU A 414 -67.01 -10.99 -16.48
C LEU A 414 -66.47 -10.03 -15.42
N SER A 415 -65.28 -9.45 -15.65
CA SER A 415 -64.69 -8.44 -14.78
C SER A 415 -63.77 -7.51 -15.56
N GLU A 416 -63.82 -6.23 -15.24
CA GLU A 416 -62.93 -5.22 -15.83
C GLU A 416 -62.33 -4.33 -14.75
N THR A 417 -61.02 -4.09 -14.86
CA THR A 417 -60.28 -3.18 -13.99
C THR A 417 -59.87 -1.96 -14.80
N PHE A 418 -60.08 -0.77 -14.23
CA PHE A 418 -59.63 0.48 -14.82
C PHE A 418 -58.92 1.35 -13.78
N VAL A 419 -57.96 2.15 -14.26
CA VAL A 419 -57.15 3.04 -13.43
C VAL A 419 -57.69 4.45 -13.55
N LEU A 420 -58.11 5.03 -12.43
CA LEU A 420 -58.40 6.45 -12.32
C LEU A 420 -57.10 7.19 -12.05
N ASN A 421 -56.69 8.07 -12.97
CA ASN A 421 -55.55 8.95 -12.79
C ASN A 421 -56.05 10.37 -12.46
N ALA A 422 -55.65 10.88 -11.29
CA ALA A 422 -56.05 12.19 -10.78
C ALA A 422 -55.31 13.37 -11.44
N HIS A 423 -54.29 13.10 -12.26
CA HIS A 423 -53.46 14.12 -12.87
C HIS A 423 -54.25 14.93 -13.91
N GLY A 424 -54.40 16.24 -13.65
CA GLY A 424 -55.13 17.17 -14.54
C GLY A 424 -56.62 17.31 -14.23
N LEU A 425 -57.14 16.61 -13.21
CA LEU A 425 -58.52 16.79 -12.72
C LEU A 425 -58.57 17.83 -11.57
N PRO A 426 -59.67 18.59 -11.44
CA PRO A 426 -59.82 19.59 -10.37
C PRO A 426 -59.94 18.93 -8.98
N LEU A 427 -59.42 19.63 -7.95
CA LEU A 427 -59.58 19.30 -6.52
C LEU A 427 -61.02 19.56 -6.05
N SER A 428 -61.96 18.76 -6.55
CA SER A 428 -63.39 18.83 -6.27
C SER A 428 -64.07 17.48 -6.53
N ASP A 429 -65.39 17.45 -6.45
CA ASP A 429 -66.18 16.34 -6.98
C ASP A 429 -66.01 16.24 -8.49
N ASN A 430 -65.75 15.03 -8.96
CA ASN A 430 -65.65 14.64 -10.36
C ASN A 430 -66.66 13.53 -10.63
N LEU A 431 -67.10 13.41 -11.88
CA LEU A 431 -68.11 12.44 -12.30
C LEU A 431 -67.51 11.38 -13.22
N LEU A 432 -67.81 10.12 -12.93
CA LEU A 432 -67.50 8.98 -13.78
C LEU A 432 -68.79 8.29 -14.17
N ARG A 433 -69.11 8.25 -15.46
CA ARG A 433 -70.31 7.55 -15.95
C ARG A 433 -69.97 6.11 -16.31
N ILE A 434 -70.66 5.17 -15.67
CA ILE A 434 -70.58 3.74 -15.94
C ILE A 434 -71.91 3.29 -16.53
N GLU A 435 -71.85 2.64 -17.68
CA GLU A 435 -72.99 2.00 -18.32
C GLU A 435 -72.71 0.52 -18.57
N VAL A 436 -73.70 -0.33 -18.29
CA VAL A 436 -73.75 -1.73 -18.69
C VAL A 436 -74.81 -1.84 -19.79
N LYS A 437 -74.43 -2.38 -20.93
CA LYS A 437 -75.34 -2.55 -22.08
C LYS A 437 -75.51 -4.03 -22.40
N THR A 438 -76.71 -4.34 -22.87
CA THR A 438 -77.08 -5.62 -23.49
C THR A 438 -77.33 -5.41 -24.97
N PHE A 439 -77.54 -6.49 -25.73
CA PHE A 439 -77.98 -6.42 -27.12
C PHE A 439 -79.30 -5.67 -27.32
N GLU A 440 -80.12 -5.49 -26.27
CA GLU A 440 -81.40 -4.77 -26.32
C GLU A 440 -81.30 -3.29 -25.89
N GLY A 441 -80.15 -2.83 -25.38
CA GLY A 441 -79.93 -1.45 -24.96
C GLY A 441 -79.22 -1.30 -23.61
N ILE A 442 -79.29 -0.09 -23.02
CA ILE A 442 -78.67 0.20 -21.72
C ILE A 442 -79.43 -0.55 -20.63
N TYR A 443 -78.76 -1.53 -20.02
CA TYR A 443 -79.29 -2.32 -18.91
C TYR A 443 -79.12 -1.57 -17.58
N TYR A 444 -78.00 -0.88 -17.42
CA TYR A 444 -77.71 -0.06 -16.25
C TYR A 444 -76.86 1.14 -16.64
N GLY A 445 -77.11 2.31 -16.06
CA GLY A 445 -76.31 3.51 -16.29
C GLY A 445 -76.34 4.41 -15.07
N LYS A 446 -75.18 4.65 -14.46
CA LYS A 446 -75.05 5.54 -13.29
C LYS A 446 -73.76 6.34 -13.33
N GLU A 447 -73.84 7.52 -12.74
CA GLU A 447 -72.68 8.36 -12.47
C GLU A 447 -72.19 8.05 -11.05
N LEU A 448 -70.91 7.72 -10.94
CA LEU A 448 -70.19 7.68 -9.69
C LEU A 448 -69.57 9.06 -9.47
N VAL A 449 -69.85 9.64 -8.30
CA VAL A 449 -69.13 10.81 -7.84
C VAL A 449 -67.85 10.32 -7.17
N PHE A 450 -66.73 10.92 -7.55
CA PHE A 450 -65.49 10.75 -6.83
C PHE A 450 -64.84 12.09 -6.55
N THR A 451 -64.47 12.32 -5.30
CA THR A 451 -63.88 13.59 -4.86
C THR A 451 -62.37 13.48 -4.87
N ILE A 452 -61.69 14.49 -5.43
CA ILE A 452 -60.23 14.64 -5.34
C ILE A 452 -59.95 15.70 -4.28
N VAL A 453 -59.20 15.32 -3.24
CA VAL A 453 -58.76 16.22 -2.16
C VAL A 453 -57.23 16.30 -2.11
N LYS A 454 -56.70 17.38 -1.53
CA LYS A 454 -55.27 17.66 -1.38
C LYS A 454 -54.68 16.98 -0.14
#